data_AF-A0A7W0ZCV1-F1
#
_entry.id   AF-A0A7W0ZCV1-F1
#
_cell.length_a   1.000
_cell.length_b   1.000
_cell.length_c   1.000
_cell.angle_alpha   90.00
_cell.angle_beta   90.00
_cell.angle_gamma   90.00
#
_symmetry.space_group_name_H-M   'P 1'
#
loop_
_entity.id
_entity.type
_entity.pdbx_description
1 polymer ?
#
loop_
_entity_poly.entity_id
_entity_poly.type
_entity_poly.pdbx_seq_one_letter_code
_entity_poly.pdbx_strand_id
1 'polypeptide(L)'
;MPNWADLVERARGRYEDGERRLPDDPDARQRQLTRMGNAATAAGLSSLMAGRSDAGWFTRAAERYRESWEGAPPNSWGRPIGAVKARILAGDWEAAADDARWTLEAGAAEADSPIARYAAALALLVLGDWGEARVNADQARASTDFPGEVADALAAIAAEDVVGYLEAVEDVLSSFETRSDYLEEIPVADTVLVLQALAGRRGMAAVLDSPLLP
;
A
#
# COMPACT_ATOMS: atom_id res chain seq x y z
N MET A 1 11.87 -5.20 19.93
CA MET A 1 11.67 -5.34 18.48
C MET A 1 11.41 -6.80 18.17
N PRO A 2 10.48 -7.11 17.24
CA PRO A 2 10.16 -8.49 16.89
C PRO A 2 11.37 -9.19 16.23
N ASN A 3 11.38 -10.53 16.26
CA ASN A 3 12.35 -11.29 15.46
C ASN A 3 11.88 -11.31 14.00
N TRP A 4 12.47 -10.45 13.16
CA TRP A 4 12.11 -10.32 11.74
C TRP A 4 12.30 -11.61 10.93
N ALA A 5 13.29 -12.45 11.31
CA ALA A 5 13.49 -13.72 10.63
C ALA A 5 12.31 -14.68 10.88
N ASP A 6 11.82 -14.77 12.12
CA ASP A 6 10.66 -15.59 12.46
C ASP A 6 9.38 -15.08 11.77
N LEU A 7 9.22 -13.75 11.66
CA LEU A 7 8.09 -13.14 10.97
C LEU A 7 8.08 -13.46 9.47
N VAL A 8 9.25 -13.50 8.82
CA VAL A 8 9.36 -13.94 7.42
C VAL A 8 8.91 -15.38 7.27
N GLU A 9 9.43 -16.32 8.07
CA GLU A 9 9.07 -17.72 7.95
C GLU A 9 7.58 -17.97 8.26
N ARG A 10 7.03 -17.26 9.25
CA ARG A 10 5.59 -17.29 9.55
C ARG A 10 4.75 -16.80 8.37
N ALA A 11 5.13 -15.69 7.75
CA ALA A 11 4.39 -15.12 6.62
C ALA A 11 4.46 -16.04 5.38
N ARG A 12 5.64 -16.59 5.09
CA ARG A 12 5.85 -17.58 4.02
C ARG A 12 4.99 -18.82 4.22
N GLY A 13 5.02 -19.40 5.42
CA GLY A 13 4.23 -20.59 5.74
C GLY A 13 2.72 -20.36 5.56
N ARG A 14 2.20 -19.18 5.91
CA ARG A 14 0.78 -18.83 5.69
C ARG A 14 0.44 -18.62 4.22
N TYR A 15 1.35 -18.05 3.44
CA TYR A 15 1.17 -17.92 2.00
C TYR A 15 1.05 -19.29 1.34
N GLU A 16 2.01 -20.19 1.61
CA GLU A 16 2.05 -21.55 1.06
C GLU A 16 0.83 -22.40 1.50
N ASP A 17 0.41 -22.25 2.75
CA ASP A 17 -0.80 -22.89 3.26
C ASP A 17 -2.09 -22.36 2.62
N GLY A 18 -2.07 -21.09 2.20
CA GLY A 18 -3.12 -20.51 1.39
C GLY A 18 -3.17 -21.10 -0.03
N GLU A 19 -2.01 -21.26 -0.67
CA GLU A 19 -1.91 -21.86 -2.02
C GLU A 19 -2.45 -23.29 -2.05
N ARG A 20 -2.14 -24.09 -1.03
CA ARG A 20 -2.63 -25.49 -0.92
C ARG A 20 -4.14 -25.61 -0.73
N ARG A 21 -4.82 -24.53 -0.33
CA ARG A 21 -6.25 -24.54 0.04
C ARG A 21 -7.06 -23.54 -0.78
N LEU A 22 -6.62 -23.24 -2.00
CA LEU A 22 -7.32 -22.32 -2.88
C LEU A 22 -8.65 -22.95 -3.34
N PRO A 23 -9.82 -22.37 -2.98
CA PRO A 23 -11.10 -22.95 -3.33
C PRO A 23 -11.49 -22.61 -4.78
N ASP A 24 -12.42 -23.41 -5.31
CA ASP A 24 -13.01 -23.18 -6.64
C ASP A 24 -14.19 -22.18 -6.59
N ASP A 25 -14.90 -22.12 -5.46
CA ASP A 25 -15.98 -21.14 -5.26
C ASP A 25 -15.44 -19.70 -5.38
N PRO A 26 -15.95 -18.87 -6.30
CA PRO A 26 -15.37 -17.56 -6.59
C PRO A 26 -15.25 -16.64 -5.37
N ASP A 27 -16.27 -16.63 -4.51
CA ASP A 27 -16.32 -15.76 -3.34
C ASP A 27 -15.36 -16.23 -2.22
N ALA A 28 -15.27 -17.54 -2.00
CA ALA A 28 -14.23 -18.09 -1.13
C ALA A 28 -12.82 -17.88 -1.70
N ARG A 29 -12.68 -17.95 -3.03
CA ARG A 29 -11.40 -17.83 -3.74
C ARG A 29 -10.84 -16.42 -3.63
N GLN A 30 -11.64 -15.39 -3.92
CA GLN A 30 -11.19 -13.99 -3.79
C GLN A 30 -10.76 -13.66 -2.35
N ARG A 31 -11.44 -14.21 -1.34
CA ARG A 31 -11.02 -14.01 0.06
C ARG A 31 -9.69 -14.68 0.35
N GLN A 32 -9.52 -15.92 -0.14
CA GLN A 32 -8.28 -16.66 0.05
C GLN A 32 -7.10 -15.97 -0.64
N LEU A 33 -7.28 -15.51 -1.88
CA LEU A 33 -6.29 -14.74 -2.61
C LEU A 33 -5.93 -13.43 -1.89
N THR A 34 -6.91 -12.71 -1.34
CA THR A 34 -6.65 -11.50 -0.55
C THR A 34 -5.80 -11.79 0.68
N ARG A 35 -6.10 -12.88 1.42
CA ARG A 35 -5.27 -13.31 2.56
C ARG A 35 -3.85 -13.71 2.15
N MET A 36 -3.71 -14.34 0.98
CA MET A 36 -2.39 -14.65 0.41
C MET A 36 -1.64 -13.37 0.03
N GLY A 37 -2.30 -12.39 -0.57
CA GLY A 37 -1.71 -11.06 -0.85
C GLY A 37 -1.16 -10.42 0.42
N ASN A 38 -1.95 -10.43 1.50
CA ASN A 38 -1.49 -9.91 2.80
C ASN A 38 -0.30 -10.70 3.36
N ALA A 39 -0.33 -12.03 3.30
CA ALA A 39 0.77 -12.87 3.76
C ALA A 39 2.06 -12.63 2.94
N ALA A 40 1.95 -12.43 1.63
CA ALA A 40 3.08 -12.08 0.77
C ALA A 40 3.64 -10.69 1.11
N THR A 41 2.78 -9.68 1.30
CA THR A 41 3.19 -8.35 1.80
C THR A 41 3.92 -8.46 3.14
N ALA A 42 3.40 -9.24 4.08
CA ALA A 42 4.03 -9.48 5.37
C ALA A 42 5.43 -10.10 5.24
N ALA A 43 5.62 -11.05 4.32
CA ALA A 43 6.92 -11.67 4.05
C ALA A 43 7.91 -10.67 3.42
N GLY A 44 7.43 -9.81 2.52
CA GLY A 44 8.21 -8.74 1.91
C GLY A 44 8.67 -7.69 2.93
N LEU A 45 7.74 -7.13 3.72
CA LEU A 45 8.03 -6.14 4.75
C LEU A 45 8.98 -6.70 5.82
N SER A 46 8.74 -7.92 6.30
CA SER A 46 9.60 -8.55 7.30
C SER A 46 11.01 -8.84 6.75
N SER A 47 11.13 -9.14 5.45
CA SER A 47 12.44 -9.32 4.80
C SER A 47 13.17 -8.00 4.69
N LEU A 48 12.46 -6.93 4.31
CA LEU A 48 13.01 -5.57 4.24
C LEU A 48 13.56 -5.11 5.60
N MET A 49 12.78 -5.27 6.67
CA MET A 49 13.20 -4.95 8.05
C MET A 49 14.37 -5.82 8.55
N ALA A 50 14.56 -7.02 7.99
CA ALA A 50 15.71 -7.86 8.27
C ALA A 50 16.97 -7.46 7.45
N GLY A 51 16.92 -6.36 6.70
CA GLY A 51 17.99 -5.92 5.80
C GLY A 51 18.17 -6.83 4.58
N ARG A 52 17.13 -7.60 4.21
CA ARG A 52 17.16 -8.50 3.05
C ARG A 52 16.36 -7.93 1.90
N SER A 53 16.90 -8.05 0.68
CA SER A 53 16.13 -7.81 -0.53
C SER A 53 15.37 -9.08 -0.91
N ASP A 54 14.03 -9.01 -0.88
CA ASP A 54 13.15 -10.08 -1.38
C ASP A 54 11.94 -9.47 -2.10
N ALA A 55 12.23 -8.68 -3.14
CA ALA A 55 11.23 -8.02 -3.98
C ALA A 55 10.19 -9.00 -4.56
N GLY A 56 10.56 -10.27 -4.72
CA GLY A 56 9.68 -11.32 -5.21
C GLY A 56 8.46 -11.57 -4.33
N TRP A 57 8.48 -11.25 -3.03
CA TRP A 57 7.28 -11.32 -2.19
C TRP A 57 6.30 -10.20 -2.49
N PHE A 58 6.79 -8.99 -2.73
CA PHE A 58 5.94 -7.88 -3.12
C PHE A 58 5.32 -8.09 -4.51
N THR A 59 6.08 -8.63 -5.47
CA THR A 59 5.53 -9.05 -6.77
C THR A 59 4.38 -10.04 -6.61
N ARG A 60 4.57 -11.11 -5.81
CA ARG A 60 3.51 -12.08 -5.51
C ARG A 60 2.31 -11.43 -4.84
N ALA A 61 2.53 -10.51 -3.90
CA ALA A 61 1.44 -9.80 -3.23
C ALA A 61 0.57 -9.05 -4.24
N ALA A 62 1.19 -8.28 -5.15
CA ALA A 62 0.48 -7.54 -6.19
C ALA A 62 -0.34 -8.45 -7.10
N GLU A 63 0.24 -9.58 -7.54
CA GLU A 63 -0.46 -10.59 -8.35
C GLU A 63 -1.69 -11.14 -7.62
N ARG A 64 -1.56 -11.50 -6.33
CA ARG A 64 -2.69 -12.02 -5.54
C ARG A 64 -3.77 -10.99 -5.30
N TYR A 65 -3.43 -9.71 -5.10
CA TYR A 65 -4.44 -8.65 -5.00
C TYR A 65 -5.17 -8.41 -6.32
N ARG A 66 -4.47 -8.52 -7.44
CA ARG A 66 -5.07 -8.38 -8.78
C ARG A 66 -6.00 -9.55 -9.09
N GLU A 67 -5.55 -10.78 -8.86
CA GLU A 67 -6.38 -11.99 -9.01
C GLU A 67 -7.59 -11.97 -8.08
N SER A 68 -7.45 -11.45 -6.85
CA SER A 68 -8.55 -11.40 -5.89
C SER A 68 -9.61 -10.35 -6.19
N TRP A 69 -9.41 -9.52 -7.22
CA TRP A 69 -10.41 -8.56 -7.67
C TRP A 69 -11.59 -9.25 -8.35
N GLU A 70 -11.34 -10.33 -9.09
CA GLU A 70 -12.39 -11.10 -9.73
C GLU A 70 -13.30 -11.72 -8.66
N GLY A 71 -14.59 -11.36 -8.69
CA GLY A 71 -15.57 -11.79 -7.69
C GLY A 71 -15.55 -11.01 -6.37
N ALA A 72 -14.72 -9.97 -6.24
CA ALA A 72 -14.73 -9.11 -5.07
C ALA A 72 -16.02 -8.28 -5.00
N PRO A 73 -16.57 -8.04 -3.79
CA PRO A 73 -17.68 -7.10 -3.62
C PRO A 73 -17.33 -5.69 -4.12
N PRO A 74 -18.33 -4.88 -4.51
CA PRO A 74 -18.11 -3.47 -4.79
C PRO A 74 -17.37 -2.77 -3.64
N ASN A 75 -16.59 -1.74 -3.97
CA ASN A 75 -15.77 -0.98 -3.02
C ASN A 75 -14.60 -1.74 -2.36
N SER A 76 -14.16 -2.85 -2.96
CA SER A 76 -12.99 -3.63 -2.52
C SER A 76 -11.63 -2.98 -2.81
N TRP A 77 -11.53 -1.66 -2.66
CA TRP A 77 -10.40 -0.80 -3.07
C TRP A 77 -9.07 -1.12 -2.39
N GLY A 78 -9.08 -1.84 -1.26
CA GLY A 78 -7.86 -2.34 -0.64
C GLY A 78 -7.00 -3.23 -1.56
N ARG A 79 -7.60 -3.87 -2.57
CA ARG A 79 -6.89 -4.71 -3.56
C ARG A 79 -6.03 -3.87 -4.51
N PRO A 80 -6.58 -2.91 -5.29
CA PRO A 80 -5.76 -2.03 -6.11
C PRO A 80 -4.73 -1.24 -5.31
N ILE A 81 -5.10 -0.75 -4.11
CA ILE A 81 -4.14 -0.09 -3.20
C ILE A 81 -2.98 -1.05 -2.86
N GLY A 82 -3.30 -2.27 -2.41
CA GLY A 82 -2.30 -3.27 -2.05
C GLY A 82 -1.37 -3.63 -3.20
N ALA A 83 -1.92 -3.77 -4.41
CA ALA A 83 -1.13 -4.07 -5.61
C ALA A 83 -0.14 -2.96 -5.94
N VAL A 84 -0.62 -1.71 -6.03
CA VAL A 84 0.23 -0.55 -6.31
C VAL A 84 1.30 -0.36 -5.24
N LYS A 85 0.94 -0.41 -3.94
CA LYS A 85 1.90 -0.31 -2.84
C LYS A 85 2.99 -1.39 -2.94
N ALA A 86 2.59 -2.64 -3.19
CA ALA A 86 3.55 -3.73 -3.30
C ALA A 86 4.51 -3.52 -4.47
N ARG A 87 4.04 -3.09 -5.66
CA ARG A 87 4.93 -2.77 -6.79
C ARG A 87 5.91 -1.64 -6.49
N ILE A 88 5.46 -0.58 -5.81
CA ILE A 88 6.34 0.51 -5.34
C ILE A 88 7.43 -0.04 -4.41
N LEU A 89 7.07 -0.86 -3.43
CA LEU A 89 8.01 -1.46 -2.48
C LEU A 89 8.96 -2.48 -3.12
N ALA A 90 8.54 -3.11 -4.23
CA ALA A 90 9.41 -3.95 -5.06
C ALA A 90 10.42 -3.13 -5.90
N GLY A 91 10.23 -1.81 -6.01
CA GLY A 91 10.97 -0.94 -6.93
C GLY A 91 10.56 -1.09 -8.40
N ASP A 92 9.45 -1.80 -8.67
CA ASP A 92 8.95 -2.12 -10.00
C ASP A 92 7.94 -1.07 -10.47
N TRP A 93 8.46 0.09 -10.89
CA TRP A 93 7.64 1.25 -11.26
C TRP A 93 6.85 1.07 -12.55
N GLU A 94 7.33 0.22 -13.47
CA GLU A 94 6.60 -0.09 -14.70
C GLU A 94 5.32 -0.88 -14.36
N ALA A 95 5.45 -1.96 -13.57
CA ALA A 95 4.28 -2.70 -13.13
C ALA A 95 3.40 -1.89 -12.16
N ALA A 96 3.99 -1.00 -11.34
CA ALA A 96 3.22 -0.06 -10.51
C ALA A 96 2.34 0.84 -11.38
N ALA A 97 2.84 1.30 -12.54
CA ALA A 97 2.07 2.11 -13.47
C ALA A 97 0.92 1.29 -14.12
N ASP A 98 1.13 0.01 -14.40
CA ASP A 98 0.08 -0.88 -14.91
C ASP A 98 -1.03 -1.13 -13.88
N ASP A 99 -0.66 -1.37 -12.61
CA ASP A 99 -1.62 -1.50 -11.51
C ASP A 99 -2.33 -0.16 -11.20
N ALA A 100 -1.65 0.98 -11.38
CA ALA A 100 -2.23 2.30 -11.26
C ALA A 100 -3.27 2.57 -12.36
N ARG A 101 -2.97 2.27 -13.63
CA ARG A 101 -3.96 2.41 -14.72
C ARG A 101 -5.18 1.52 -14.48
N TRP A 102 -4.96 0.27 -14.08
CA TRP A 102 -6.05 -0.63 -13.70
C TRP A 102 -6.91 -0.07 -12.57
N THR A 103 -6.30 0.54 -11.56
CA THR A 103 -7.02 1.19 -10.45
C THR A 103 -7.96 2.29 -10.94
N LEU A 104 -7.50 3.12 -11.88
CA LEU A 104 -8.31 4.18 -12.48
C LEU A 104 -9.39 3.62 -13.42
N GLU A 105 -9.07 2.64 -14.25
CA GLU A 105 -10.03 1.94 -15.13
C GLU A 105 -11.16 1.25 -14.33
N ALA A 106 -10.86 0.79 -13.12
CA ALA A 106 -11.86 0.23 -12.21
C ALA A 106 -12.83 1.28 -11.63
N GLY A 107 -12.62 2.58 -11.88
CA GLY A 107 -13.50 3.67 -11.48
C GLY A 107 -13.19 4.28 -10.12
N ALA A 108 -11.95 4.13 -9.62
CA ALA A 108 -11.57 4.66 -8.31
C ALA A 108 -11.75 6.18 -8.20
N ALA A 109 -11.47 6.91 -9.29
CA ALA A 109 -11.54 8.37 -9.33
C ALA A 109 -12.99 8.89 -9.42
N GLU A 110 -13.97 8.06 -9.74
CA GLU A 110 -15.38 8.44 -9.84
C GLU A 110 -16.19 7.96 -8.64
N ALA A 111 -15.70 6.97 -7.90
CA ALA A 111 -16.41 6.38 -6.78
C ALA A 111 -16.60 7.36 -5.61
N ASP A 112 -17.78 7.31 -4.99
CA ASP A 112 -18.12 8.11 -3.80
C ASP A 112 -17.68 7.38 -2.53
N SER A 113 -16.36 7.26 -2.34
CA SER A 113 -15.78 6.56 -1.21
C SER A 113 -14.38 7.09 -0.92
N PRO A 114 -14.06 7.48 0.33
CA PRO A 114 -12.76 8.06 0.65
C PRO A 114 -11.59 7.09 0.39
N ILE A 115 -11.80 5.78 0.59
CA ILE A 115 -10.79 4.78 0.25
C ILE A 115 -10.59 4.64 -1.26
N ALA A 116 -11.62 4.88 -2.08
CA ALA A 116 -11.48 4.93 -3.53
C ALA A 116 -10.70 6.17 -3.97
N ARG A 117 -10.97 7.33 -3.34
CA ARG A 117 -10.22 8.57 -3.56
C ARG A 117 -8.75 8.41 -3.20
N TYR A 118 -8.46 7.71 -2.11
CA TYR A 118 -7.08 7.31 -1.79
C TYR A 118 -6.46 6.42 -2.88
N ALA A 119 -7.17 5.38 -3.33
CA ALA A 119 -6.69 4.50 -4.40
C ALA A 119 -6.38 5.28 -5.69
N ALA A 120 -7.26 6.21 -6.07
CA ALA A 120 -7.09 7.08 -7.24
C ALA A 120 -5.90 8.03 -7.06
N ALA A 121 -5.79 8.72 -5.93
CA ALA A 121 -4.66 9.63 -5.65
C ALA A 121 -3.32 8.89 -5.71
N LEU A 122 -3.23 7.70 -5.09
CA LEU A 122 -2.04 6.85 -5.14
C LEU A 122 -1.67 6.47 -6.58
N ALA A 123 -2.65 6.03 -7.37
CA ALA A 123 -2.45 5.67 -8.78
C ALA A 123 -1.98 6.87 -9.63
N LEU A 124 -2.61 8.03 -9.45
CA LEU A 124 -2.28 9.25 -10.19
C LEU A 124 -0.87 9.75 -9.86
N LEU A 125 -0.42 9.65 -8.60
CA LEU A 125 0.95 9.96 -8.22
C LEU A 125 1.98 9.04 -8.90
N VAL A 126 1.68 7.73 -9.03
CA VAL A 126 2.56 6.80 -9.75
C VAL A 126 2.70 7.18 -11.23
N LEU A 127 1.59 7.60 -11.84
CA LEU A 127 1.50 8.02 -13.24
C LEU A 127 2.03 9.44 -13.48
N GLY A 128 2.27 10.21 -12.42
CA GLY A 128 2.74 11.60 -12.51
C GLY A 128 1.65 12.61 -12.88
N ASP A 129 0.38 12.27 -12.69
CA ASP A 129 -0.74 13.20 -12.86
C ASP A 129 -1.01 13.95 -11.56
N TRP A 130 -0.19 14.98 -11.32
CA TRP A 130 -0.16 15.71 -10.06
C TRP A 130 -1.45 16.51 -9.78
N GLY A 131 -2.07 17.04 -10.83
CA GLY A 131 -3.27 17.87 -10.69
C GLY A 131 -4.44 17.03 -10.19
N GLU A 132 -4.73 15.93 -10.87
CA GLU A 132 -5.81 15.01 -10.49
C GLU A 132 -5.49 14.27 -9.19
N ALA A 133 -4.21 13.94 -8.93
CA ALA A 133 -3.80 13.34 -7.67
C ALA A 133 -4.17 14.24 -6.48
N ARG A 134 -3.93 15.55 -6.60
CA ARG A 134 -4.28 16.53 -5.57
C ARG A 134 -5.79 16.59 -5.34
N VAL A 135 -6.59 16.64 -6.41
CA VAL A 135 -8.06 16.66 -6.31
C VAL A 135 -8.58 15.45 -5.54
N ASN A 136 -8.08 14.26 -5.85
CA ASN A 136 -8.50 13.03 -5.17
C ASN A 136 -7.98 12.96 -3.72
N ALA A 137 -6.78 13.47 -3.45
CA ALA A 137 -6.27 13.58 -2.08
C ALA A 137 -7.13 14.54 -1.23
N ASP A 138 -7.48 15.72 -1.76
CA ASP A 138 -8.34 16.70 -1.08
C ASP A 138 -9.75 16.12 -0.81
N GLN A 139 -10.29 15.32 -1.72
CA GLN A 139 -11.57 14.64 -1.52
C GLN A 139 -11.48 13.55 -0.45
N ALA A 140 -10.39 12.78 -0.39
CA ALA A 140 -10.17 11.83 0.70
C ALA A 140 -10.06 12.56 2.05
N ARG A 141 -9.34 13.69 2.09
CA ARG A 141 -9.17 14.54 3.28
C ARG A 141 -10.48 15.11 3.83
N ALA A 142 -11.45 15.37 2.96
CA ALA A 142 -12.76 15.91 3.37
C ALA A 142 -13.62 14.92 4.18
N SER A 143 -13.27 13.63 4.18
CA SER A 143 -13.96 12.59 4.93
C SER A 143 -13.36 12.40 6.34
N THR A 144 -14.21 12.31 7.35
CA THR A 144 -13.81 11.94 8.72
C THR A 144 -13.50 10.45 8.88
N ASP A 145 -13.86 9.63 7.90
CA ASP A 145 -13.71 8.18 7.93
C ASP A 145 -12.39 7.70 7.29
N PHE A 146 -11.47 8.64 7.01
CA PHE A 146 -10.17 8.38 6.42
C PHE A 146 -9.05 9.08 7.21
N PRO A 147 -7.85 8.48 7.32
CA PRO A 147 -6.71 9.12 8.00
C PRO A 147 -6.27 10.40 7.27
N GLY A 148 -6.55 11.55 7.89
CA GLY A 148 -6.27 12.86 7.30
C GLY A 148 -4.78 13.06 7.00
N GLU A 149 -3.90 12.54 7.85
CA GLU A 149 -2.44 12.64 7.68
C GLU A 149 -1.94 11.95 6.41
N VAL A 150 -2.58 10.85 6.00
CA VAL A 150 -2.25 10.16 4.74
C VAL A 150 -2.72 10.98 3.54
N ALA A 151 -3.92 11.56 3.61
CA ALA A 151 -4.43 12.44 2.55
C ALA A 151 -3.56 13.70 2.40
N ASP A 152 -3.11 14.26 3.52
CA ASP A 152 -2.23 15.44 3.56
C ASP A 152 -0.88 15.16 2.90
N ALA A 153 -0.27 14.00 3.18
CA ALA A 153 0.98 13.61 2.54
C ALA A 153 0.83 13.44 1.02
N LEU A 154 -0.28 12.83 0.56
CA LEU A 154 -0.55 12.67 -0.87
C LEU A 154 -0.75 14.03 -1.55
N ALA A 155 -1.51 14.93 -0.93
CA ALA A 155 -1.75 16.29 -1.45
C ALA A 155 -0.45 17.12 -1.49
N ALA A 156 0.40 17.01 -0.47
CA ALA A 156 1.68 17.68 -0.42
C ALA A 156 2.66 17.17 -1.49
N ILE A 157 2.76 15.84 -1.67
CA ILE A 157 3.53 15.25 -2.78
C ILE A 157 2.98 15.75 -4.13
N ALA A 158 1.66 15.78 -4.31
CA ALA A 158 1.03 16.26 -5.53
C ALA A 158 1.29 17.77 -5.78
N ALA A 159 1.41 18.57 -4.73
CA ALA A 159 1.67 20.00 -4.80
C ALA A 159 3.16 20.37 -4.89
N GLU A 160 4.07 19.41 -4.73
CA GLU A 160 5.51 19.66 -4.53
C GLU A 160 5.81 20.50 -3.28
N ASP A 161 4.94 20.40 -2.27
CA ASP A 161 5.11 21.08 -0.99
C ASP A 161 6.04 20.26 -0.10
N VAL A 162 7.34 20.56 -0.15
CA VAL A 162 8.37 19.81 0.58
C VAL A 162 8.17 19.89 2.10
N VAL A 163 7.76 21.06 2.60
CA VAL A 163 7.56 21.28 4.05
C VAL A 163 6.29 20.57 4.50
N GLY A 164 5.18 20.78 3.79
CA GLY A 164 3.92 20.11 4.10
C GLY A 164 4.03 18.58 3.99
N TYR A 165 4.83 18.07 3.05
CA TYR A 165 5.09 16.64 2.92
C TYR A 165 5.84 16.09 4.15
N LEU A 166 6.89 16.78 4.60
CA LEU A 166 7.67 16.35 5.75
C LEU A 166 6.80 16.27 7.01
N GLU A 167 6.04 17.33 7.29
CA GLU A 167 5.12 17.35 8.45
C GLU A 167 4.09 16.22 8.35
N ALA A 168 3.45 16.05 7.19
CA ALA A 168 2.42 15.03 7.02
C ALA A 168 2.98 13.60 7.12
N VAL A 169 4.18 13.33 6.59
CA VAL A 169 4.77 11.98 6.67
C VAL A 169 5.24 11.64 8.10
N GLU A 170 5.68 12.63 8.88
CA GLU A 170 5.98 12.47 10.31
C GLU A 170 4.70 12.16 11.11
N ASP A 171 3.59 12.83 10.80
CA ASP A 171 2.29 12.55 11.42
C ASP A 171 1.78 11.14 11.09
N VAL A 172 1.94 10.68 9.84
CA VAL A 172 1.65 9.29 9.45
C VAL A 172 2.51 8.33 10.26
N LEU A 173 3.81 8.58 10.40
CA LEU A 173 4.70 7.72 11.17
C LEU A 173 4.28 7.66 12.65
N SER A 174 4.00 8.82 13.26
CA SER A 174 3.50 8.92 14.64
C SER A 174 2.20 8.12 14.84
N SER A 175 1.30 8.12 13.85
CA SER A 175 0.07 7.33 13.90
C SER A 175 0.31 5.82 13.80
N PHE A 176 1.44 5.37 13.24
CA PHE A 176 1.90 3.99 13.34
C PHE A 176 2.57 3.70 14.68
N GLU A 177 3.40 4.59 15.22
CA GLU A 177 4.08 4.36 16.51
C GLU A 177 3.13 4.23 17.70
N THR A 178 1.95 4.85 17.61
CA THR A 178 0.95 4.86 18.68
C THR A 178 -0.10 3.76 18.56
N ARG A 179 -0.16 2.99 17.46
CA ARG A 179 -1.18 1.94 17.27
C ARG A 179 -0.75 0.58 17.81
N SER A 180 -1.72 -0.19 18.30
CA SER A 180 -1.52 -1.57 18.78
C SER A 180 -1.72 -2.62 17.68
N ASP A 181 -2.52 -2.30 16.67
CA ASP A 181 -3.02 -3.28 15.70
C ASP A 181 -2.41 -3.03 14.32
N TYR A 182 -1.89 -4.10 13.72
CA TYR A 182 -1.24 -4.07 12.43
C TYR A 182 -1.79 -5.16 11.52
N LEU A 183 -1.85 -4.87 10.23
CA LEU A 183 -2.17 -5.87 9.23
C LEU A 183 -1.12 -7.00 9.32
N GLU A 184 -1.61 -8.24 9.45
CA GLU A 184 -0.78 -9.44 9.62
C GLU A 184 0.16 -9.44 10.84
N GLU A 185 -0.12 -8.59 11.85
CA GLU A 185 0.72 -8.39 13.03
C GLU A 185 2.18 -8.03 12.67
N ILE A 186 2.37 -7.30 11.57
CA ILE A 186 3.69 -6.84 11.12
C ILE A 186 3.82 -5.35 11.47
N PRO A 187 4.63 -4.99 12.49
CA PRO A 187 4.76 -3.61 12.95
C PRO A 187 5.69 -2.82 12.04
N VAL A 188 5.22 -2.52 10.83
CA VAL A 188 5.95 -1.74 9.83
C VAL A 188 5.07 -0.61 9.33
N ALA A 189 5.62 0.59 9.23
CA ALA A 189 4.95 1.78 8.69
C ALA A 189 4.98 1.76 7.15
N ASP A 190 4.35 0.75 6.54
CA ASP A 190 4.40 0.49 5.09
C ASP A 190 3.89 1.66 4.24
N THR A 191 2.89 2.39 4.73
CA THR A 191 2.39 3.61 4.08
C THR A 191 3.46 4.71 4.05
N VAL A 192 4.27 4.88 5.11
CA VAL A 192 5.38 5.84 5.14
C VAL A 192 6.41 5.47 4.07
N LEU A 193 6.78 4.19 3.96
CA LEU A 193 7.73 3.71 2.95
C LEU A 193 7.25 4.02 1.52
N VAL A 194 5.95 3.82 1.24
CA VAL A 194 5.36 4.14 -0.06
C VAL A 194 5.37 5.65 -0.32
N LEU A 195 5.01 6.47 0.68
CA LEU A 195 5.03 7.92 0.56
C LEU A 195 6.45 8.45 0.31
N GLN A 196 7.46 7.93 1.02
CA GLN A 196 8.87 8.26 0.79
C GLN A 196 9.34 7.88 -0.62
N ALA A 197 8.93 6.72 -1.14
CA ALA A 197 9.26 6.30 -2.50
C ALA A 197 8.63 7.22 -3.56
N LEU A 198 7.38 7.63 -3.37
CA LEU A 198 6.69 8.57 -4.26
C LEU A 198 7.32 9.97 -4.21
N ALA A 199 7.54 10.51 -3.01
CA ALA A 199 8.21 11.79 -2.80
C ALA A 199 9.62 11.79 -3.40
N GLY A 200 10.36 10.69 -3.24
CA GLY A 200 11.69 10.52 -3.83
C GLY A 200 11.70 10.63 -5.36
N ARG A 201 10.69 10.06 -6.05
CA ARG A 201 10.55 10.23 -7.51
C ARG A 201 10.29 11.66 -7.94
N ARG A 202 9.74 12.48 -7.05
CA ARG A 202 9.52 13.92 -7.27
C ARG A 202 10.66 14.78 -6.72
N GLY A 203 11.76 14.19 -6.24
CA GLY A 203 12.89 14.93 -5.68
C GLY A 203 12.62 15.53 -4.30
N MET A 204 11.63 15.00 -3.57
CA MET A 204 11.19 15.48 -2.25
C MET A 204 11.50 14.50 -1.12
N ALA A 205 12.51 13.63 -1.30
CA ALA A 205 12.79 12.57 -0.34
C ALA A 205 13.04 13.12 1.08
N ALA A 206 12.33 12.56 2.06
CA ALA A 206 12.56 12.77 3.49
C ALA A 206 13.17 11.51 4.11
N VAL A 207 14.20 11.67 4.95
CA VAL A 207 14.81 10.58 5.71
C VAL A 207 14.25 10.63 7.13
N LEU A 208 13.61 9.55 7.56
CA LEU A 208 13.03 9.39 8.89
C LEU A 208 13.73 8.23 9.60
N ASP A 209 13.82 8.29 10.93
CA ASP A 209 14.39 7.23 11.77
C ASP A 209 13.32 6.72 12.74
N SER A 210 13.03 5.42 12.68
CA SER A 210 12.04 4.77 13.54
C SER A 210 12.24 3.24 13.52
N PRO A 211 11.97 2.53 14.64
CA PRO A 211 11.99 1.07 14.66
C PRO A 211 10.92 0.41 13.76
N LEU A 212 9.99 1.19 13.19
CA LEU A 212 8.96 0.74 12.24
C LEU A 212 9.39 0.91 10.77
N LEU A 213 10.61 1.39 10.52
CA LEU A 213 11.24 1.60 9.22
C LEU A 213 12.57 0.81 9.16
N PRO A 214 13.02 0.37 7.96
CA PRO A 214 14.22 -0.44 7.79
C PRO A 214 15.53 0.35 7.93
#